data_AF-A0A8E2WFT4-F1
#
_entry.id   AF-A0A8E2WFT4-F1
#
_cell.length_a   1.000
_cell.length_b   1.000
_cell.length_c   1.000
_cell.angle_alpha   90.00
_cell.angle_beta   90.00
_cell.angle_gamma   90.00
#
_symmetry.space_group_name_H-M   'P 1'
#
loop_
_entity.id
_entity.type
_entity.pdbx_description
1 polymer ?
#
loop_
_entity_poly.entity_id
_entity_poly.type
_entity_poly.pdbx_seq_one_letter_code
_entity_poly.pdbx_strand_id
1 'polypeptide(L)'
;MAHMFSFRWIRIAAIGATLALSTLPAQAQLICGGHSDLVAGLAQAFQQKQIGYGVVGQAAIVEVYVSASGTWTMLVTDVQGRSCIFATGDGWENTVAVTATAQGI
;
A
#
# COMPACT_ATOMS: atom_id res chain seq x y z
N MET A 1 16.63 -7.38 -70.05
CA MET A 1 15.46 -6.49 -70.09
C MET A 1 14.55 -6.83 -68.92
N ALA A 2 14.69 -6.10 -67.82
CA ALA A 2 13.70 -6.02 -66.74
C ALA A 2 13.80 -4.59 -66.21
N HIS A 3 12.65 -3.95 -66.09
CA HIS A 3 12.48 -2.52 -66.21
C HIS A 3 13.02 -1.74 -65.00
N MET A 4 13.84 -0.76 -65.33
CA MET A 4 14.09 0.45 -64.59
C MET A 4 12.75 1.18 -64.37
N PHE A 5 12.27 1.21 -63.13
CA PHE A 5 11.22 2.11 -62.65
C PHE A 5 11.75 2.88 -61.43
N SER A 6 12.60 3.87 -61.73
CA SER A 6 12.28 5.27 -61.50
C SER A 6 11.19 5.54 -60.44
N PHE A 7 11.53 5.56 -59.16
CA PHE A 7 10.88 6.44 -58.16
C PHE A 7 11.88 6.73 -57.02
N ARG A 8 12.97 7.44 -57.37
CA ARG A 8 13.59 8.41 -56.46
C ARG A 8 12.55 9.50 -56.19
N TRP A 9 12.53 10.01 -54.96
CA TRP A 9 11.50 10.88 -54.36
C TRP A 9 10.22 10.12 -54.04
N ILE A 10 9.88 9.86 -52.78
CA ILE A 10 9.54 10.89 -51.81
C ILE A 10 10.10 10.47 -50.45
N ARG A 11 11.03 11.27 -49.90
CA ARG A 11 11.40 11.20 -48.49
C ARG A 11 10.21 11.75 -47.70
N ILE A 12 9.38 10.85 -47.16
CA ILE A 12 8.38 11.22 -46.17
C ILE A 12 9.15 11.56 -44.88
N ALA A 13 9.54 12.82 -44.73
CA ALA A 13 9.95 13.37 -43.45
C ALA A 13 8.70 13.52 -42.59
N ALA A 14 8.24 12.41 -42.00
CA ALA A 14 7.25 12.47 -40.93
C ALA A 14 7.93 13.11 -39.71
N ILE A 15 7.61 14.37 -39.45
CA ILE A 15 8.02 15.10 -38.25
C ILE A 15 7.39 14.36 -37.06
N GLY A 16 8.18 13.51 -36.42
CA GLY A 16 7.80 12.84 -35.18
C GLY A 16 7.79 13.85 -34.05
N ALA A 17 6.64 14.45 -33.76
CA ALA A 17 6.41 15.15 -32.51
C ALA A 17 6.19 14.10 -31.41
N THR A 18 7.27 13.57 -30.84
CA THR A 18 7.20 12.74 -29.63
C THR A 18 6.77 13.61 -28.47
N LEU A 19 5.47 13.57 -28.14
CA LEU A 19 4.93 14.08 -26.89
C LEU A 19 5.62 13.35 -25.73
N ALA A 20 6.54 14.04 -25.04
CA ALA A 20 7.15 13.54 -23.83
C ALA A 20 6.10 13.55 -22.70
N LEU A 21 5.36 12.45 -22.56
CA LEU A 21 4.51 12.20 -21.39
C LEU A 21 5.43 12.05 -20.17
N SER A 22 5.47 13.10 -19.34
CA SER A 22 6.14 13.04 -18.04
C SER A 22 5.34 12.09 -17.16
N THR A 23 5.88 10.90 -16.89
CA THR A 23 5.30 10.01 -15.89
C THR A 23 5.57 10.62 -14.51
N LEU A 24 4.55 11.23 -13.90
CA LEU A 24 4.60 11.56 -12.48
C LEU A 24 4.78 10.28 -11.67
N PRO A 25 5.64 10.27 -10.64
CA PRO A 25 5.75 9.11 -9.77
C PRO A 25 4.40 8.87 -9.09
N ALA A 26 3.86 7.66 -9.20
CA ALA A 26 2.69 7.24 -8.44
C ALA A 26 3.12 7.11 -6.97
N GLN A 27 2.89 8.16 -6.18
CA GLN A 27 3.08 8.11 -4.74
C GLN A 27 1.94 7.27 -4.15
N ALA A 28 2.27 6.18 -3.45
CA ALA A 28 1.28 5.41 -2.72
C ALA A 28 0.63 6.34 -1.67
N GLN A 29 -0.64 6.70 -1.90
CA GLN A 29 -1.38 7.54 -0.97
C GLN A 29 -1.79 6.68 0.22
N LEU A 30 -1.11 6.85 1.36
CA LEU A 30 -1.52 6.22 2.61
C LEU A 30 -2.85 6.84 3.05
N ILE A 31 -3.83 5.98 3.36
CA ILE A 31 -5.10 6.42 3.94
C ILE A 31 -4.82 6.72 5.41
N CYS A 32 -4.93 8.00 5.78
CA CYS A 32 -4.66 8.46 7.13
C CYS A 32 -5.87 9.19 7.73
N GLY A 33 -6.00 9.16 9.05
CA GLY A 33 -7.06 9.83 9.80
C GLY A 33 -6.80 9.83 11.29
N GLY A 34 -7.80 10.24 12.08
CA GLY A 34 -7.76 10.02 13.53
C GLY A 34 -7.78 8.52 13.83
N HIS A 35 -7.01 8.09 14.83
CA HIS A 35 -6.95 6.68 15.24
C HIS A 35 -8.35 6.09 15.48
N SER A 36 -9.18 6.78 16.27
CA SER A 36 -10.55 6.34 16.57
C SER A 36 -11.41 6.16 15.33
N ASP A 37 -11.26 7.03 14.34
CA ASP A 37 -12.07 7.02 13.12
C ASP A 37 -11.69 5.84 12.24
N LEU A 38 -10.38 5.58 12.08
CA LEU A 38 -9.92 4.40 11.33
C LEU A 38 -10.31 3.11 12.04
N VAL A 39 -10.10 3.00 13.35
CA VAL A 39 -10.47 1.80 14.12
C VAL A 39 -11.98 1.54 14.06
N ALA A 40 -12.81 2.58 14.21
CA ALA A 40 -14.25 2.46 14.07
C ALA A 40 -14.63 2.02 12.64
N GLY A 41 -13.99 2.58 11.62
CA GLY A 41 -14.19 2.20 10.23
C GLY A 41 -13.86 0.72 9.96
N LEU A 42 -12.71 0.25 10.46
CA LEU A 42 -12.30 -1.16 10.34
C LEU A 42 -13.28 -2.10 11.05
N ALA A 43 -13.72 -1.73 12.25
CA ALA A 43 -14.70 -2.51 13.01
C ALA A 43 -16.06 -2.57 12.30
N GLN A 44 -16.55 -1.45 11.78
CA GLN A 44 -17.87 -1.37 11.14
C GLN A 44 -17.89 -2.04 9.77
N ALA A 45 -16.93 -1.70 8.90
CA ALA A 45 -16.91 -2.15 7.51
C ALA A 45 -16.39 -3.58 7.33
N PHE A 46 -15.40 -3.99 8.13
CA PHE A 46 -14.69 -5.26 7.93
C PHE A 46 -14.81 -6.22 9.11
N GLN A 47 -15.48 -5.83 10.20
CA GLN A 47 -15.56 -6.62 11.44
C GLN A 47 -14.18 -7.00 11.97
N GLN A 48 -13.17 -6.17 11.69
CA GLN A 48 -11.81 -6.38 12.14
C GLN A 48 -11.63 -5.85 13.55
N LYS A 49 -10.89 -6.60 14.38
CA LYS A 49 -10.56 -6.23 15.76
C LYS A 49 -9.06 -6.28 15.94
N GLN A 50 -8.54 -5.44 16.83
CA GLN A 50 -7.12 -5.43 17.16
C GLN A 50 -6.72 -6.75 17.82
N ILE A 51 -5.70 -7.41 17.27
CA ILE A 51 -5.14 -8.66 17.83
C ILE A 51 -3.75 -8.46 18.42
N GLY A 52 -3.12 -7.31 18.16
CA GLY A 52 -1.82 -6.98 18.70
C GLY A 52 -1.35 -5.60 18.29
N TYR A 53 -0.35 -5.10 19.00
CA TYR A 53 0.38 -3.90 18.65
C TYR A 53 1.82 -3.96 19.19
N GLY A 54 2.68 -3.10 18.66
CA GLY A 54 4.05 -2.93 19.11
C GLY A 54 4.49 -1.47 19.02
N VAL A 55 5.37 -1.05 19.93
CA VAL A 55 5.93 0.30 19.94
C VAL A 55 7.12 0.38 19.00
N VAL A 56 7.17 1.42 18.18
CA VAL A 56 8.27 1.71 17.26
C VAL A 56 9.06 2.91 17.80
N GLY A 57 10.10 2.61 18.58
CA GLY A 57 10.93 3.62 19.24
C GLY A 57 10.11 4.51 20.16
N GLN A 58 10.21 5.83 19.98
CA GLN A 58 9.45 6.84 20.73
C GLN A 58 8.46 7.60 19.82
N ALA A 59 8.25 7.11 18.59
CA ALA A 59 7.61 7.90 17.54
C ALA A 59 6.21 7.40 17.16
N ALA A 60 5.97 6.08 17.28
CA ALA A 60 4.73 5.48 16.82
C ALA A 60 4.45 4.12 17.48
N ILE A 61 3.24 3.63 17.26
CA ILE A 61 2.89 2.22 17.42
C ILE A 61 2.50 1.64 16.07
N VAL A 62 2.71 0.33 15.91
CA VAL A 62 2.15 -0.47 14.81
C VAL A 62 1.10 -1.38 15.39
N GLU A 63 -0.05 -1.46 14.74
CA GLU A 63 -1.22 -2.19 15.22
C GLU A 63 -1.72 -3.13 14.13
N VAL A 64 -2.23 -4.29 14.53
CA VAL A 64 -2.74 -5.31 13.61
C VAL A 64 -4.21 -5.60 13.93
N TYR A 65 -5.06 -5.47 12.92
CA TYR A 65 -6.50 -5.67 12.99
C TYR A 65 -6.91 -6.83 12.08
N VAL A 66 -7.70 -7.77 12.60
CA VAL A 66 -8.07 -9.00 11.90
C VAL A 66 -9.54 -9.34 12.12
N SER A 67 -10.21 -9.82 11.08
CA SER A 67 -11.59 -10.32 11.13
C SER A 67 -11.64 -11.84 11.27
N ALA A 68 -12.80 -12.38 11.66
CA ALA A 68 -12.99 -13.83 11.73
C ALA A 68 -12.87 -14.52 10.36
N SER A 69 -13.11 -13.80 9.25
CA SER A 69 -12.94 -14.32 7.89
C SER A 69 -11.49 -14.26 7.39
N GLY A 70 -10.56 -13.76 8.20
CA GLY A 70 -9.13 -13.69 7.85
C GLY A 70 -8.74 -12.44 7.05
N THR A 71 -9.63 -11.45 6.89
CA THR A 71 -9.22 -10.14 6.36
C THR A 71 -8.41 -9.41 7.42
N TRP A 72 -7.40 -8.65 7.02
CA TRP A 72 -6.52 -7.95 7.96
C TRP A 72 -6.10 -6.56 7.47
N THR A 73 -5.72 -5.71 8.43
CA THR A 73 -5.22 -4.35 8.20
C THR A 73 -4.20 -3.99 9.25
N MET A 74 -3.13 -3.32 8.84
CA MET A 74 -2.10 -2.78 9.73
C MET A 74 -2.12 -1.26 9.72
N LEU A 75 -2.11 -0.68 10.92
CA LEU A 75 -2.01 0.75 11.13
C LEU A 75 -0.65 1.10 11.71
N VAL A 76 -0.13 2.26 11.34
CA VAL A 76 0.90 2.97 12.11
C VAL A 76 0.27 4.22 12.70
N THR A 77 0.44 4.42 14.01
CA THR A 77 -0.17 5.54 14.75
C THR A 77 0.93 6.34 15.43
N ASP A 78 1.03 7.63 15.09
CA ASP A 78 2.01 8.53 15.68
C ASP A 78 1.59 9.00 17.09
N VAL A 79 2.51 9.64 17.80
CA VAL A 79 2.26 10.16 19.16
C VAL A 79 1.18 11.26 19.23
N GLN A 80 0.74 11.79 18.09
CA GLN A 80 -0.35 12.77 18.02
C GLN A 80 -1.71 12.09 17.81
N GLY A 81 -1.75 10.76 17.72
CA GLY A 81 -2.97 9.99 17.52
C GLY A 81 -3.45 9.96 16.07
N ARG A 82 -2.60 10.38 15.12
CA ARG A 82 -2.88 10.20 13.69
C ARG A 82 -2.42 8.81 13.26
N SER A 83 -3.33 8.10 12.59
CA SER A 83 -3.09 6.74 12.12
C SER A 83 -3.11 6.69 10.61
N CYS A 84 -2.29 5.82 10.04
CA CYS A 84 -2.25 5.54 8.61
C CYS A 84 -2.29 4.04 8.35
N ILE A 85 -3.14 3.63 7.41
CA ILE A 85 -3.15 2.27 6.87
C ILE A 85 -1.93 2.12 5.97
N PHE A 86 -1.02 1.21 6.31
CA PHE A 86 0.18 0.94 5.50
C PHE A 86 0.18 -0.46 4.87
N ALA A 87 -0.69 -1.37 5.32
CA ALA A 87 -0.90 -2.68 4.70
C ALA A 87 -2.31 -3.21 4.97
N THR A 88 -2.86 -3.91 3.98
CA THR A 88 -4.16 -4.58 4.04
C THR A 88 -4.09 -5.88 3.25
N GLY A 89 -4.92 -6.87 3.60
CA GLY A 89 -5.04 -8.08 2.80
C GLY A 89 -6.02 -9.07 3.39
N ASP A 90 -5.93 -10.30 2.91
CA ASP A 90 -6.73 -11.45 3.33
C ASP A 90 -5.82 -12.62 3.73
N GLY A 91 -6.43 -13.72 4.17
CA GLY A 91 -5.71 -14.96 4.50
C GLY A 91 -4.86 -14.86 5.77
N TRP A 92 -5.27 -14.06 6.76
CA TRP A 92 -4.59 -14.03 8.05
C TRP A 92 -4.65 -15.38 8.74
N GLU A 93 -3.49 -15.91 9.14
CA GLU A 93 -3.36 -17.13 9.91
C GLU A 93 -2.71 -16.82 11.26
N ASN A 94 -3.29 -17.37 12.34
CA ASN A 94 -2.65 -17.31 13.65
C ASN A 94 -1.63 -18.44 13.76
N THR A 95 -0.35 -18.09 13.72
CA THR A 95 0.73 -19.01 14.09
C THR A 95 0.71 -19.25 15.60
N VAL A 96 1.26 -20.38 16.05
CA VAL A 96 1.39 -20.74 17.48
C VAL A 96 1.82 -19.53 18.31
N ALA A 97 1.02 -19.17 19.31
CA ALA A 97 1.27 -18.00 20.13
C ALA A 97 2.68 -18.08 20.73
N VAL A 98 3.44 -16.99 20.61
CA VAL A 98 4.64 -16.80 21.44
C VAL A 98 4.14 -16.64 22.86
N THR A 99 4.11 -17.74 23.63
CA THR A 99 3.96 -17.66 25.08
C THR A 99 5.09 -16.80 25.60
N ALA A 100 4.75 -15.61 26.10
CA ALA A 100 5.64 -14.80 26.89
C ALA A 100 6.05 -15.63 28.11
N THR A 101 7.19 -16.31 28.03
CA THR A 101 7.91 -16.65 29.23
C THR A 101 8.35 -15.30 29.79
N ALA A 102 7.75 -14.90 30.90
CA ALA A 102 8.27 -13.82 31.72
C ALA A 102 9.66 -14.25 32.23
N GLN A 103 10.67 -14.14 31.37
CA GLN A 103 12.05 -14.22 31.78
C GLN A 103 12.46 -12.81 32.17
N GLY A 104 12.43 -12.59 33.48
CA GLY A 104 12.85 -11.35 34.10
C GLY A 104 14.24 -10.93 33.65
N ILE A 105 14.35 -9.63 33.42
CA ILE A 105 15.57 -8.84 33.51
C ILE A 105 15.18 -7.54 34.19
#